data_AF-A0A662GQ26-F1
#
_entry.id   AF-A0A662GQ26-F1
#
_cell.length_a   1.000
_cell.length_b   1.000
_cell.length_c   1.000
_cell.angle_alpha   90.00
_cell.angle_beta   90.00
_cell.angle_gamma   90.00
#
_symmetry.space_group_name_H-M   'P 1'
#
loop_
_entity.id
_entity.type
_entity.pdbx_description
1 polymer ?
#
loop_
_entity_poly.entity_id
_entity_poly.type
_entity_poly.pdbx_seq_one_letter_code
_entity_poly.pdbx_strand_id
1 'polypeptide(L)'
;RRYGWYWWPPPPPMLQPPQQQYPQQQTEQPSGYQQAQQPWYPPYPYFPPPMYPTPEQELEMLERYKEDLEEELNEIQEELKSVEERIKGLRKLIEERG
;
A
#
# COMPACT_ATOMS: atom_id res chain seq x y z
N ARG A 1 -5.20 -14.56 -17.35
CA ARG A 1 -4.66 -14.40 -15.97
C ARG A 1 -3.72 -13.21 -15.98
N ARG A 2 -4.15 -12.04 -15.51
CA ARG A 2 -3.25 -10.92 -15.21
C ARG A 2 -3.76 -10.20 -13.97
N TYR A 3 -3.65 -10.85 -12.83
CA TYR A 3 -3.85 -10.19 -11.53
C TYR A 3 -2.60 -9.34 -11.25
N GLY A 4 -2.53 -8.17 -11.87
CA GLY A 4 -1.60 -7.11 -11.49
C GLY A 4 -2.25 -6.24 -10.44
N TRP A 5 -2.41 -6.77 -9.23
CA TRP A 5 -2.78 -5.94 -8.08
C TRP A 5 -1.75 -4.81 -7.99
N TYR A 6 -2.17 -3.60 -8.36
CA TYR A 6 -1.39 -2.38 -8.20
C TYR A 6 -0.96 -2.31 -6.74
N TRP A 7 0.34 -2.55 -6.52
CA TRP A 7 0.94 -2.48 -5.20
C TRP A 7 1.00 -1.01 -4.82
N TRP A 8 -0.02 -0.54 -4.10
CA TRP A 8 0.03 0.76 -3.43
C TRP A 8 0.96 0.61 -2.21
N PRO A 9 2.09 1.33 -2.14
CA PRO A 9 2.95 1.22 -0.97
C PRO A 9 2.19 1.68 0.28
N PRO A 10 2.22 0.90 1.37
CA PRO A 10 1.58 1.33 2.62
C PRO A 10 2.25 2.62 3.12
N PRO A 11 1.47 3.55 3.73
CA PRO A 11 2.03 4.76 4.31
C PRO A 11 3.08 4.39 5.38
N PRO A 12 4.18 5.15 5.48
CA PRO A 12 5.24 4.87 6.44
C PRO A 12 4.70 4.89 7.88
N PRO A 13 5.19 4.02 8.77
CA PRO A 13 4.86 4.09 10.18
C PRO A 13 5.38 5.42 10.76
N MET A 14 4.48 6.18 11.39
CA MET A 14 4.88 7.36 12.15
C MET A 14 5.65 6.92 13.40
N LEU A 15 6.94 7.27 13.47
CA LEU A 15 7.77 7.01 14.64
C LEU A 15 7.31 7.92 15.79
N GLN A 16 6.79 7.32 16.86
CA GLN A 16 6.44 8.02 18.08
C GLN A 16 7.73 8.44 18.82
N PRO A 17 7.90 9.72 19.21
CA PRO A 17 9.09 10.15 19.93
C PRO A 17 9.14 9.52 21.33
N PRO A 18 10.33 9.16 21.85
CA PRO A 18 10.45 8.52 23.16
C PRO A 18 9.96 9.45 24.28
N GLN A 19 8.96 8.98 25.02
CA GLN A 19 8.51 9.59 26.28
C GLN A 19 9.63 9.42 27.31
N GLN A 20 10.20 10.52 27.78
CA GLN A 20 11.19 10.51 28.85
C GLN A 20 10.50 10.23 30.20
N GLN A 21 10.89 9.12 30.82
CA GLN A 21 10.47 8.77 32.18
C GLN A 21 11.47 9.40 33.18
N TYR A 22 11.00 10.30 34.03
CA TYR A 22 11.82 10.95 35.07
C TYR A 22 12.02 10.00 36.26
N PRO A 23 13.27 9.76 36.74
CA PRO A 23 13.49 8.96 37.94
C PRO A 23 13.23 9.79 39.23
N GLN A 24 12.48 9.21 40.16
CA GLN A 24 12.32 9.70 41.53
C GLN A 24 13.58 9.40 42.36
N GLN A 25 14.09 10.39 43.10
CA GLN A 25 15.25 10.22 43.99
C GLN A 25 14.83 9.63 45.34
N GLN A 26 15.49 8.55 45.75
CA GLN A 26 15.63 8.13 47.16
C GLN A 26 17.08 8.40 47.60
N THR A 27 17.21 8.90 48.83
CA THR A 27 18.43 9.38 49.47
C THR A 27 19.22 8.26 50.13
N GLU A 28 20.54 8.15 49.89
CA GLU A 28 21.53 7.66 50.88
C GLU A 28 22.98 8.04 50.49
N GLN A 29 23.81 8.32 51.50
CA GLN A 29 25.24 8.70 51.43
C GLN A 29 26.19 7.46 51.53
N PRO A 30 27.55 7.59 51.54
CA PRO A 30 28.43 8.13 50.51
C PRO A 30 29.55 7.13 50.09
N SER A 31 30.19 7.45 48.96
CA SER A 31 31.59 7.10 48.60
C SER A 31 31.98 5.62 48.40
N GLY A 32 31.61 5.11 47.24
CA GLY A 32 32.42 4.16 46.49
C GLY A 32 32.34 4.54 45.02
N TYR A 33 33.46 4.92 44.39
CA TYR A 33 33.53 5.23 42.97
C TYR A 33 33.31 3.95 42.14
N GLN A 34 32.06 3.50 42.05
CA GLN A 34 31.64 2.59 41.01
C GLN A 34 31.50 3.43 39.74
N GLN A 35 32.40 3.22 38.79
CA GLN A 35 32.16 3.61 37.40
C GLN A 35 30.87 2.93 36.96
N ALA A 36 29.77 3.67 37.03
CA ALA A 36 28.52 3.27 36.40
C ALA A 36 28.80 3.22 34.90
N GLN A 37 28.98 2.01 34.37
CA GLN A 37 29.04 1.81 32.93
C GLN A 37 27.69 2.21 32.37
N GLN A 38 27.67 3.35 31.69
CA GLN A 38 26.49 3.85 31.00
C GLN A 38 26.09 2.79 29.95
N PRO A 39 24.82 2.33 29.94
CA PRO A 39 24.36 1.37 28.95
C PRO A 39 24.60 1.91 27.54
N TRP A 40 25.41 1.19 26.75
CA TRP A 40 25.62 1.54 25.35
C TRP A 40 24.41 1.07 24.56
N TYR A 41 23.55 2.01 24.17
CA TYR A 41 22.44 1.73 23.27
C TYR A 41 22.95 1.74 21.83
N PRO A 42 22.67 0.69 21.04
CA PRO A 42 22.99 0.72 19.62
C PRO A 42 22.22 1.86 18.94
N PRO A 43 22.84 2.59 18.00
CA PRO A 43 22.15 3.64 17.26
C PRO A 43 20.94 3.04 16.53
N TYR A 44 19.79 3.68 16.69
CA TYR A 44 18.59 3.31 15.95
C TYR A 44 18.88 3.40 14.44
N PRO A 45 18.48 2.41 13.63
CA PRO A 45 18.60 2.48 12.19
C PRO A 45 17.90 3.73 11.66
N TYR A 46 18.66 4.59 10.97
CA TYR A 46 18.09 5.75 10.29
C TYR A 46 17.42 5.27 9.01
N PHE A 47 16.09 5.24 9.00
CA PHE A 47 15.33 5.03 7.77
C PHE A 47 15.17 6.37 7.05
N PRO A 48 15.57 6.48 5.77
CA PRO A 48 15.27 7.68 5.00
C PRO A 48 13.75 7.85 4.92
N PRO A 49 13.24 9.10 4.97
CA PRO A 49 11.83 9.36 4.77
C PRO A 49 11.42 8.85 3.37
N PRO A 50 10.22 8.28 3.21
CA PRO A 50 9.77 7.84 1.91
C PRO A 50 9.69 9.02 0.95
N MET A 51 10.25 8.85 -0.25
CA MET A 51 10.05 9.79 -1.34
C MET A 51 8.62 9.65 -1.88
N TYR A 52 7.90 10.77 -1.90
CA TYR A 52 6.61 10.88 -2.59
C TYR A 52 6.85 11.21 -4.07
N PRO A 53 5.99 10.73 -4.99
CA PRO A 53 6.07 11.11 -6.40
C PRO A 53 5.85 12.62 -6.58
N THR A 54 6.47 13.21 -7.60
CA THR A 54 6.17 14.60 -7.98
C THR A 54 4.81 14.66 -8.69
N PRO A 55 4.16 15.84 -8.76
CA PRO A 55 2.89 15.99 -9.49
C PRO A 55 2.97 15.51 -10.94
N GLU A 56 4.10 15.72 -11.62
CA GLU A 56 4.31 15.26 -13.00
C GLU A 56 4.37 13.73 -13.09
N GLN A 57 5.02 13.08 -12.12
CA GLN A 57 5.08 11.63 -12.03
C GLN A 57 3.72 11.02 -11.71
N GLU A 58 2.96 11.66 -10.82
CA GLU A 58 1.59 11.24 -10.51
C GLU A 58 0.69 11.38 -11.74
N LEU A 59 0.80 12.48 -12.49
CA LEU A 59 0.05 12.69 -13.73
C LEU A 59 0.35 11.61 -14.77
N GLU A 60 1.63 11.31 -15.03
CA GLU A 60 2.03 10.26 -15.98
C GLU A 60 1.47 8.88 -15.56
N MET A 61 1.54 8.57 -14.27
CA MET A 61 1.00 7.32 -13.74
C MET A 61 -0.52 7.22 -13.94
N LEU A 62 -1.25 8.32 -13.70
CA LEU A 62 -2.69 8.38 -13.85
C LEU A 62 -3.13 8.29 -15.32
N GLU A 63 -2.40 8.92 -16.24
CA GLU A 63 -2.67 8.82 -17.68
C GLU A 63 -2.52 7.37 -18.17
N ARG A 64 -1.43 6.68 -17.79
CA ARG A 64 -1.26 5.25 -18.11
C ARG A 64 -2.37 4.38 -17.52
N TYR A 65 -2.70 4.61 -16.24
CA TYR A 65 -3.76 3.83 -15.60
C TYR A 65 -5.13 4.03 -16.27
N LYS A 66 -5.41 5.25 -16.74
CA LYS A 66 -6.59 5.53 -17.53
C LYS A 66 -6.58 4.75 -18.86
N GLU A 67 -5.46 4.76 -19.58
CA GLU A 67 -5.33 4.00 -20.85
C GLU A 67 -5.57 2.51 -20.65
N ASP A 68 -4.97 1.92 -19.61
CA ASP A 68 -5.17 0.50 -19.26
C ASP A 68 -6.65 0.20 -18.97
N LEU A 69 -7.35 1.09 -18.26
CA LEU A 69 -8.79 0.95 -17.98
C LEU A 69 -9.65 1.08 -19.24
N GLU A 70 -9.28 1.95 -20.17
CA GLU A 70 -9.99 2.09 -21.45
C GLU A 70 -9.80 0.85 -22.33
N GLU A 71 -8.62 0.22 -22.33
CA GLU A 71 -8.39 -1.06 -23.00
C GLU A 71 -9.23 -2.18 -22.38
N GLU A 72 -9.21 -2.34 -21.05
CA GLU A 72 -10.01 -3.36 -20.34
C GLU A 72 -11.51 -3.17 -20.60
N LEU A 73 -11.99 -1.93 -20.61
CA LEU A 73 -13.38 -1.62 -20.92
C LEU A 73 -13.76 -2.10 -22.32
N ASN A 74 -12.90 -1.88 -23.32
CA ASN A 74 -13.16 -2.33 -24.69
C ASN A 74 -13.19 -3.86 -24.79
N GLU A 75 -12.26 -4.56 -24.13
CA GLU A 75 -12.27 -6.03 -24.09
C GLU A 75 -13.57 -6.58 -23.50
N ILE A 76 -14.01 -6.02 -22.37
CA ILE A 76 -15.26 -6.41 -21.70
C ILE A 76 -16.47 -6.15 -22.61
N GLN A 77 -16.49 -5.03 -23.34
CA GLN A 77 -17.59 -4.72 -24.26
C GLN A 77 -17.70 -5.75 -25.40
N GLU A 78 -16.58 -6.21 -25.95
CA GLU A 78 -16.58 -7.26 -26.98
C GLU A 78 -17.01 -8.62 -26.40
N GLU A 79 -16.58 -8.97 -25.19
CA GLU A 79 -17.06 -10.18 -24.51
C GLU A 79 -18.58 -10.13 -24.30
N LEU A 80 -19.11 -8.99 -23.85
CA LEU A 80 -20.55 -8.79 -23.67
C LEU A 80 -21.33 -8.99 -24.97
N LYS A 81 -20.86 -8.43 -26.10
CA LYS A 81 -21.50 -8.65 -27.41
C LYS A 81 -21.58 -10.14 -27.76
N SER A 82 -20.49 -10.88 -27.55
CA SER A 82 -20.47 -12.33 -27.82
C SER A 82 -21.49 -13.10 -26.95
N VAL A 83 -21.58 -12.74 -25.67
CA VAL A 83 -22.56 -13.32 -24.75
C VAL A 83 -23.99 -12.98 -25.17
N GLU A 84 -24.25 -11.74 -25.58
CA GLU A 84 -25.56 -11.31 -26.08
C GLU A 84 -25.99 -12.08 -27.33
N GLU A 85 -25.08 -12.27 -28.29
CA GLU A 85 -25.34 -13.08 -29.49
C GLU A 85 -25.69 -14.52 -29.13
N ARG A 86 -24.98 -15.11 -28.15
CA ARG A 86 -25.28 -16.46 -27.67
C ARG A 86 -26.66 -16.54 -27.03
N ILE A 87 -27.02 -15.57 -26.20
CA ILE A 87 -28.34 -15.48 -25.57
C ILE A 87 -29.43 -15.36 -26.64
N LYS A 88 -29.23 -14.50 -27.63
CA LYS A 88 -30.17 -14.31 -28.74
C LYS A 88 -30.38 -15.61 -29.53
N GLY A 89 -29.30 -16.32 -29.85
CA GLY A 89 -29.37 -17.62 -30.54
C GLY A 89 -30.14 -18.66 -29.73
N LEU A 90 -29.88 -18.76 -28.42
CA LEU A 90 -30.59 -19.70 -27.54
C LEU A 90 -32.07 -19.36 -27.42
N ARG A 91 -32.43 -18.09 -27.29
CA ARG A 91 -33.84 -17.65 -27.26
C ARG A 91 -34.59 -18.09 -28.51
N LYS A 92 -33.99 -17.90 -29.70
CA LYS A 92 -34.58 -18.33 -30.97
C LYS A 92 -34.79 -19.84 -31.04
N LEU A 93 -33.81 -20.63 -30.60
CA LEU A 93 -33.94 -22.09 -30.57
C LEU A 93 -35.02 -22.59 -29.60
N ILE A 94 -35.26 -21.86 -28.50
CA ILE A 94 -36.35 -22.18 -27.56
C ILE A 94 -37.70 -21.87 -28.21
N GLU A 95 -37.82 -20.70 -28.87
CA GLU A 95 -39.04 -20.30 -29.57
C GLU A 95 -39.41 -21.25 -30.72
N GLU A 96 -38.43 -21.74 -31.49
CA GLU A 96 -38.67 -22.70 -32.57
C GLU A 96 -39.05 -24.11 -32.09
N ARG A 97 -38.77 -24.46 -30.82
CA ARG A 97 -39.06 -25.78 -30.23
C ARG A 97 -40.34 -25.82 -29.39
N GLY A 98 -40.87 -24.67 -29.00
CA GLY A 98 -42.14 -24.54 -28.27
C GLY A 98 -43.32 -24.45 -29.22
#